data_AF-A0A2N2M7K0-F1
#
_entry.id   AF-A0A2N2M7K0-F1
#
_cell.length_a   1.000
_cell.length_b   1.000
_cell.length_c   1.000
_cell.angle_alpha   90.00
_cell.angle_beta   90.00
_cell.angle_gamma   90.00
#
_symmetry.space_group_name_H-M   'P 1'
#
loop_
_entity.id
_entity.type
_entity.pdbx_description
1 polymer ?
#
loop_
_entity_poly.entity_id
_entity_poly.type
_entity_poly.pdbx_seq_one_letter_code
_entity_poly.pdbx_strand_id
1 'polypeptide(L)'
;KVKVSNQVIFTLNLVTAILLVITVANTAIKKVKFDSASSINKVASSTIDSQEKWLAEVIQPLTVINDQTLPDIYYIIPDMFAREDAILEVTGYDNSAFIEQLRQLGFYVADCSRSNYASTQLSIASSLNMNYLPDIQDGMTDRPMLVTPTSNSLVRKSLEEIGYQTIVFDNGFGLSEIRNANFNIEFKDRFFLFAPNTPFENLIVSNSILRIFYDVNLGPLSNLYDRIFFPYWDHVNTQNNIFDQLPDVIEYSSPKFVFVHIMMPHPPFLIREDGSIETNSDYYRESLGQPINDELYRNGYLMQVKYVENRLVETVRQIIAQSNTEPIIIIQGDHGISGDTRLSILNAYYLPQEGLQDLYPTISPVNSFRLIFNSEFGTQYDLLPDVSRFSVYPDWFEMSIDTEKNSVCNKPQ
;
A
#
# COMPACT_ATOMS: atom_id res chain seq x y z
N LYS A 1 -46.31 27.32 -18.51
CA LYS A 1 -45.25 28.10 -17.84
C LYS A 1 -45.58 28.16 -16.35
N VAL A 2 -44.90 27.37 -15.52
CA VAL A 2 -45.06 27.45 -14.06
C VAL A 2 -44.46 28.78 -13.61
N LYS A 3 -45.27 29.67 -13.02
CA LYS A 3 -44.76 30.91 -12.40
C LYS A 3 -44.28 30.56 -11.00
N VAL A 4 -42.96 30.43 -10.83
CA VAL A 4 -42.34 30.32 -9.52
C VAL A 4 -42.42 31.70 -8.85
N SER A 5 -42.88 31.76 -7.60
CA SER A 5 -43.02 33.05 -6.90
C SER A 5 -41.65 33.63 -6.56
N ASN A 6 -41.56 34.96 -6.53
CA ASN A 6 -40.33 35.66 -6.12
C ASN A 6 -39.90 35.28 -4.69
N GLN A 7 -40.84 34.88 -3.83
CA GLN A 7 -40.53 34.36 -2.50
C GLN A 7 -39.79 33.01 -2.58
N VAL A 8 -40.22 32.09 -3.44
CA VAL A 8 -39.52 30.80 -3.62
C VAL A 8 -38.12 31.02 -4.17
N ILE A 9 -37.95 31.91 -5.15
CA ILE A 9 -36.62 32.26 -5.70
C ILE A 9 -35.73 32.87 -4.60
N PHE A 10 -36.27 33.79 -3.79
CA PHE A 10 -35.53 34.40 -2.70
C PHE A 10 -35.12 33.38 -1.63
N THR A 11 -36.04 32.50 -1.22
CA THR A 11 -35.75 31.44 -0.25
C THR A 11 -34.69 30.48 -0.77
N LEU A 12 -34.76 30.05 -2.04
CA LEU A 12 -33.73 29.20 -2.63
C LEU A 12 -32.37 29.88 -2.70
N ASN A 13 -32.32 31.16 -3.10
CA ASN A 13 -31.08 31.94 -3.11
C ASN A 13 -30.47 32.10 -1.71
N LEU A 14 -31.31 32.31 -0.69
CA LEU A 14 -30.88 32.44 0.70
C LEU A 14 -30.30 31.12 1.22
N VAL A 15 -30.96 29.99 0.93
CA VAL A 15 -30.48 28.65 1.30
C VAL A 15 -29.14 28.36 0.62
N THR A 16 -29.01 28.63 -0.68
CA THR A 16 -27.75 28.47 -1.42
C THR A 16 -26.63 29.33 -0.84
N ALA A 17 -26.91 30.58 -0.47
CA ALA A 17 -25.93 31.46 0.17
C ALA A 17 -25.47 30.93 1.53
N ILE A 18 -26.40 30.42 2.35
CA ILE A 18 -26.07 29.82 3.66
C ILE A 18 -25.19 28.57 3.47
N LEU A 19 -25.55 27.68 2.53
CA LEU A 19 -24.77 26.47 2.24
C LEU A 19 -23.35 26.82 1.75
N LEU A 20 -23.20 27.84 0.91
CA LEU A 20 -21.89 28.35 0.47
C LEU A 20 -21.06 28.87 1.64
N VAL A 21 -21.66 29.65 2.55
CA VAL A 21 -20.96 30.18 3.73
C VAL A 21 -20.51 29.05 4.66
N ILE A 22 -21.36 28.04 4.90
CA ILE A 22 -21.01 26.88 5.73
C ILE A 22 -19.86 26.09 5.08
N THR A 23 -19.91 25.89 3.76
CA THR A 23 -18.86 25.17 3.02
C THR A 23 -17.53 25.91 3.09
N VAL A 24 -17.53 27.23 2.83
CA VAL A 24 -16.32 28.07 2.91
C VAL A 24 -15.77 28.10 4.35
N ALA A 25 -16.62 28.22 5.36
CA ALA A 25 -16.22 28.21 6.76
C ALA A 25 -15.58 26.86 7.15
N ASN A 26 -16.19 25.73 6.76
CA ASN A 26 -15.64 24.40 7.03
C ASN A 26 -14.28 24.18 6.33
N THR A 27 -14.14 24.62 5.08
CA THR A 27 -12.87 24.55 4.34
C THR A 27 -11.81 25.44 4.99
N ALA A 28 -12.18 26.65 5.42
CA ALA A 28 -11.26 27.55 6.13
C ALA A 28 -10.83 26.98 7.49
N ILE A 29 -11.74 26.37 8.27
CA ILE A 29 -11.42 25.72 9.54
C ILE A 29 -10.51 24.50 9.32
N LYS A 30 -10.77 23.67 8.31
CA LYS A 30 -9.90 22.54 7.95
C LYS A 30 -8.52 23.02 7.49
N LYS A 31 -8.44 24.07 6.68
CA LYS A 31 -7.19 24.68 6.26
C LYS A 31 -6.41 25.28 7.42
N VAL A 32 -7.06 25.99 8.35
CA VAL A 32 -6.41 26.53 9.56
C VAL A 32 -5.91 25.40 10.47
N LYS A 33 -6.66 24.29 10.61
CA LYS A 33 -6.18 23.10 11.33
C LYS A 33 -4.97 22.46 10.64
N PHE A 34 -4.98 22.40 9.31
CA PHE A 34 -3.87 21.90 8.50
C PHE A 34 -2.62 22.81 8.57
N ASP A 35 -2.81 24.13 8.48
CA ASP A 35 -1.74 25.14 8.57
C ASP A 35 -1.21 25.29 10.02
N SER A 36 -2.01 24.94 11.03
CA SER A 36 -1.56 24.86 12.43
C SER A 36 -0.66 23.64 12.71
N ALA A 37 -0.48 22.74 11.74
CA ALA A 37 0.59 21.73 11.74
C ALA A 37 1.92 22.29 11.19
N SER A 38 2.15 23.61 11.27
CA SER A 38 3.36 24.30 10.79
C SER A 38 4.63 24.02 11.61
N SER A 39 4.59 23.12 12.59
CA SER A 39 5.78 22.47 13.18
C SER A 39 6.46 21.48 12.21
N ILE A 40 5.79 21.05 11.13
CA ILE A 40 6.31 20.07 10.16
C ILE A 40 7.53 20.58 9.38
N ASN A 41 7.59 21.88 9.03
CA ASN A 41 8.62 22.39 8.11
C ASN A 41 10.02 22.49 8.74
N LYS A 42 10.13 22.66 10.06
CA LYS A 42 11.43 22.78 10.74
C LYS A 42 12.00 21.42 11.13
N VAL A 43 11.13 20.45 11.41
CA VAL A 43 11.50 19.04 11.59
C VAL A 43 11.94 18.44 10.25
N ALA A 44 11.21 18.71 9.16
CA ALA A 44 11.52 18.19 7.83
C ALA A 44 12.96 18.50 7.35
N SER A 45 13.49 19.70 7.62
CA SER A 45 14.86 20.05 7.20
C SER A 45 15.93 19.31 8.00
N SER A 46 15.77 19.19 9.33
CA SER A 46 16.74 18.46 10.16
C SER A 46 16.72 16.94 9.90
N THR A 47 15.55 16.39 9.55
CA THR A 47 15.42 14.96 9.21
C THR A 47 16.03 14.63 7.85
N ILE A 48 15.97 15.55 6.89
CA ILE A 48 16.64 15.38 5.59
C ILE A 48 18.16 15.32 5.80
N ASP A 49 18.73 16.28 6.54
CA ASP A 49 20.18 16.32 6.77
C ASP A 49 20.70 15.07 7.50
N SER A 50 19.94 14.56 8.49
CA SER A 50 20.32 13.33 9.21
C SER A 50 20.28 12.10 8.31
N GLN A 51 19.25 11.99 7.46
CA GLN A 51 19.10 10.86 6.57
C GLN A 51 20.16 10.86 5.46
N GLU A 52 20.44 12.01 4.85
CA GLU A 52 21.51 12.15 3.85
C GLU A 52 22.87 11.76 4.41
N LYS A 53 23.15 12.18 5.65
CA LYS A 53 24.38 11.78 6.34
C LYS A 53 24.45 10.27 6.57
N TRP A 54 23.36 9.67 7.06
CA TRP A 54 23.29 8.22 7.27
C TRP A 54 23.49 7.46 5.95
N LEU A 55 22.81 7.87 4.87
CA LEU A 55 22.95 7.28 3.54
C LEU A 55 24.40 7.30 3.05
N ALA A 56 25.09 8.44 3.20
CA ALA A 56 26.50 8.57 2.80
C ALA A 56 27.45 7.64 3.59
N GLU A 57 27.06 7.20 4.78
CA GLU A 57 27.85 6.26 5.61
C GLU A 57 27.59 4.79 5.24
N VAL A 58 26.36 4.45 4.81
CA VAL A 58 25.94 3.04 4.60
C VAL A 58 25.86 2.62 3.14
N ILE A 59 25.82 3.55 2.19
CA ILE A 59 25.70 3.22 0.77
C ILE A 59 26.96 2.49 0.28
N GLN A 60 26.76 1.34 -0.36
CA GLN A 60 27.80 0.61 -1.06
C GLN A 60 27.51 0.72 -2.56
N PRO A 61 28.53 0.95 -3.40
CA PRO A 61 28.34 1.07 -4.83
C PRO A 61 27.85 -0.25 -5.41
N LEU A 62 26.73 -0.20 -6.13
CA LEU A 62 26.27 -1.34 -6.92
C LEU A 62 27.19 -1.52 -8.13
N THR A 63 27.63 -2.74 -8.37
CA THR A 63 28.42 -3.11 -9.54
C THR A 63 27.55 -3.81 -10.56
N VAL A 64 27.63 -3.40 -11.82
CA VAL A 64 27.01 -4.13 -12.92
C VAL A 64 27.86 -5.35 -13.19
N ILE A 65 27.41 -6.52 -12.71
CA ILE A 65 28.13 -7.79 -12.89
C ILE A 65 27.97 -8.21 -14.36
N ASN A 66 29.07 -8.19 -15.12
CA ASN A 66 29.19 -8.50 -16.56
C ASN A 66 28.49 -7.52 -17.51
N ASP A 67 28.78 -7.61 -18.83
CA ASP A 67 28.06 -6.92 -19.92
C ASP A 67 26.57 -7.36 -20.03
N GLN A 68 25.98 -7.88 -18.95
CA GLN A 68 24.58 -8.27 -18.87
C GLN A 68 23.70 -7.02 -18.73
N THR A 69 22.59 -7.03 -19.45
CA THR A 69 21.52 -6.05 -19.28
C THR A 69 20.99 -6.14 -17.87
N LEU A 70 21.01 -5.01 -17.15
CA LEU A 70 20.46 -4.89 -15.79
C LEU A 70 18.99 -5.34 -15.74
N PRO A 71 18.59 -6.19 -14.77
CA PRO A 71 17.22 -6.68 -14.66
C PRO A 71 16.28 -5.58 -14.15
N ASP A 72 15.04 -5.58 -14.61
CA ASP A 72 14.01 -4.75 -14.00
C ASP A 72 13.64 -5.30 -12.62
N ILE A 73 13.44 -4.42 -11.64
CA ILE A 73 13.13 -4.79 -10.25
C ILE A 73 11.71 -4.35 -9.93
N TYR A 74 10.86 -5.30 -9.55
CA TYR A 74 9.48 -5.07 -9.13
C TYR A 74 9.35 -5.37 -7.63
N TYR A 75 9.00 -4.35 -6.84
CA TYR A 75 8.69 -4.49 -5.43
C TYR A 75 7.21 -4.21 -5.20
N ILE A 76 6.45 -5.30 -5.03
CA ILE A 76 4.99 -5.32 -4.97
C ILE A 76 4.56 -5.61 -3.53
N ILE A 77 3.80 -4.69 -2.93
CA ILE A 77 3.44 -4.72 -1.52
C ILE A 77 1.92 -4.73 -1.36
N PRO A 78 1.27 -5.90 -1.27
CA PRO A 78 -0.14 -5.99 -0.88
C PRO A 78 -0.30 -5.77 0.63
N ASP A 79 -1.03 -4.71 1.00
CA ASP A 79 -1.27 -4.25 2.38
C ASP A 79 -2.06 -5.30 3.18
N MET A 80 -1.59 -5.68 4.36
CA MET A 80 -2.16 -6.74 5.21
C MET A 80 -2.08 -8.16 4.63
N PHE A 81 -1.32 -8.43 3.57
CA PHE A 81 -1.25 -9.80 3.03
C PHE A 81 -0.39 -10.71 3.92
N ALA A 82 -1.07 -11.59 4.64
CA ALA A 82 -0.44 -12.43 5.65
C ALA A 82 0.10 -13.76 5.08
N ARG A 83 0.88 -14.45 5.91
CA ARG A 83 1.38 -15.80 5.65
C ARG A 83 0.25 -16.83 5.63
N GLU A 84 0.43 -17.94 4.94
CA GLU A 84 -0.58 -19.00 4.77
C GLU A 84 -1.18 -19.47 6.10
N ASP A 85 -0.35 -19.74 7.11
CA ASP A 85 -0.80 -20.20 8.42
C ASP A 85 -1.63 -19.15 9.16
N ALA A 86 -1.28 -17.87 9.04
CA ALA A 86 -2.03 -16.76 9.61
C ALA A 86 -3.39 -16.56 8.92
N ILE A 87 -3.44 -16.69 7.59
CA ILE A 87 -4.69 -16.62 6.83
C ILE A 87 -5.60 -17.79 7.24
N LEU A 88 -5.06 -19.00 7.33
CA LEU A 88 -5.79 -20.19 7.77
C LEU A 88 -6.32 -20.05 9.20
N GLU A 89 -5.51 -19.55 10.14
CA GLU A 89 -5.92 -19.34 11.53
C GLU A 89 -7.08 -18.35 11.64
N VAL A 90 -6.98 -17.21 10.96
CA VAL A 90 -7.97 -16.14 11.09
C VAL A 90 -9.25 -16.43 10.31
N THR A 91 -9.14 -17.01 9.11
CA THR A 91 -10.27 -17.13 8.17
C THR A 91 -10.77 -18.55 7.98
N GLY A 92 -9.98 -19.57 8.33
CA GLY A 92 -10.26 -20.97 7.99
C GLY A 92 -10.00 -21.34 6.52
N TYR A 93 -9.44 -20.42 5.72
CA TYR A 93 -9.09 -20.66 4.32
C TYR A 93 -7.64 -21.14 4.18
N ASP A 94 -7.49 -22.29 3.54
CA ASP A 94 -6.21 -22.85 3.12
C ASP A 94 -5.86 -22.29 1.73
N ASN A 95 -4.82 -21.45 1.66
CA ASN A 95 -4.34 -20.86 0.42
C ASN A 95 -3.08 -21.53 -0.15
N SER A 96 -2.80 -22.78 0.22
CA SER A 96 -1.68 -23.57 -0.33
C SER A 96 -1.67 -23.63 -1.85
N ALA A 97 -2.83 -23.62 -2.50
CA ALA A 97 -2.94 -23.58 -3.96
C ALA A 97 -2.37 -22.28 -4.56
N PHE A 98 -2.47 -21.14 -3.88
CA PHE A 98 -1.85 -19.89 -4.29
C PHE A 98 -0.33 -19.94 -4.09
N ILE A 99 0.11 -20.41 -2.92
CA ILE A 99 1.54 -20.57 -2.61
C ILE A 99 2.23 -21.47 -3.63
N GLU A 100 1.60 -22.60 -3.98
CA GLU A 100 2.13 -23.53 -4.96
C GLU A 100 2.15 -22.94 -6.37
N GLN A 101 1.18 -22.09 -6.75
CA GLN A 101 1.23 -21.37 -8.02
C GLN A 101 2.42 -20.40 -8.09
N LEU A 102 2.73 -19.68 -7.01
CA LEU A 102 3.93 -18.83 -6.96
C LEU A 102 5.19 -19.68 -7.12
N ARG A 103 5.31 -20.80 -6.41
CA ARG A 103 6.45 -21.72 -6.52
C ARG A 103 6.60 -22.29 -7.93
N GLN A 104 5.50 -22.67 -8.59
CA GLN A 104 5.50 -23.14 -9.98
C GLN A 104 5.92 -22.06 -10.98
N LEU A 105 5.68 -20.79 -10.66
CA LEU A 105 6.20 -19.66 -11.42
C LEU A 105 7.68 -19.36 -11.15
N GLY A 106 8.34 -20.08 -10.24
CA GLY A 106 9.75 -19.93 -9.92
C GLY A 106 10.04 -19.07 -8.68
N PHE A 107 9.01 -18.64 -7.95
CA PHE A 107 9.22 -17.91 -6.70
C PHE A 107 9.71 -18.84 -5.58
N TYR A 108 10.70 -18.37 -4.82
CA TYR A 108 10.91 -18.83 -3.45
C TYR A 108 9.91 -18.14 -2.52
N VAL A 109 9.17 -18.91 -1.72
CA VAL A 109 8.24 -18.37 -0.71
C VAL A 109 8.81 -18.65 0.68
N ALA A 110 9.03 -17.59 1.46
CA ALA A 110 9.56 -17.68 2.81
C ALA A 110 8.47 -18.06 3.82
N ASP A 111 8.33 -19.36 4.06
CA ASP A 111 7.25 -19.98 4.86
C ASP A 111 7.20 -19.54 6.33
N CYS A 112 8.21 -18.82 6.81
CA CYS A 112 8.30 -18.32 8.17
C CYS A 112 8.67 -16.83 8.25
N SER A 113 8.48 -16.08 7.16
CA SER A 113 8.77 -14.65 7.12
C SER A 113 7.86 -13.87 8.06
N ARG A 114 8.43 -12.79 8.61
CA ARG A 114 7.74 -11.82 9.45
C ARG A 114 8.16 -10.40 9.07
N SER A 115 7.24 -9.45 9.13
CA SER A 115 7.58 -8.04 8.97
C SER A 115 8.43 -7.57 10.16
N ASN A 116 9.30 -6.60 9.92
CA ASN A 116 10.12 -6.03 10.99
C ASN A 116 9.30 -5.09 11.89
N TYR A 117 8.17 -4.57 11.39
CA TYR A 117 7.26 -3.67 12.11
C TYR A 117 5.79 -3.97 11.80
N ALA A 118 4.91 -3.73 12.78
CA ALA A 118 3.46 -4.02 12.71
C ALA A 118 2.61 -2.97 11.96
N SER A 119 3.25 -2.00 11.30
CA SER A 119 2.58 -0.83 10.67
C SER A 119 3.21 -0.52 9.32
N THR A 120 2.38 -0.18 8.34
CA THR A 120 2.74 -0.01 6.92
C THR A 120 3.98 0.85 6.70
N GLN A 121 3.99 2.09 7.19
CA GLN A 121 5.08 3.04 6.95
C GLN A 121 6.34 2.62 7.66
N LEU A 122 6.23 2.05 8.86
CA LEU A 122 7.37 1.59 9.63
C LEU A 122 8.03 0.41 8.90
N SER A 123 7.22 -0.53 8.42
CA SER A 123 7.66 -1.71 7.69
C SER A 123 8.28 -1.34 6.33
N ILE A 124 7.58 -0.53 5.53
CA ILE A 124 8.05 -0.11 4.19
C ILE A 124 9.32 0.73 4.30
N ALA A 125 9.36 1.72 5.20
CA ALA A 125 10.55 2.55 5.38
C ALA A 125 11.76 1.74 5.84
N SER A 126 11.56 0.77 6.74
CA SER A 126 12.62 -0.13 7.19
C SER A 126 13.14 -1.02 6.06
N SER A 127 12.23 -1.61 5.28
CA SER A 127 12.56 -2.51 4.16
C SER A 127 13.36 -1.78 3.06
N LEU A 128 12.89 -0.61 2.63
CA LEU A 128 13.54 0.19 1.59
C LEU A 128 14.87 0.80 2.03
N ASN A 129 15.11 0.91 3.34
CA ASN A 129 16.38 1.36 3.89
C ASN A 129 17.26 0.20 4.40
N MET A 130 16.83 -1.04 4.23
CA MET A 130 17.55 -2.25 4.66
C MET A 130 17.98 -2.21 6.13
N ASN A 131 17.27 -1.50 7.00
CA ASN A 131 17.71 -1.29 8.38
C ASN A 131 16.55 -1.00 9.34
N TYR A 132 16.81 -1.09 10.64
CA TYR A 132 15.83 -0.77 11.68
C TYR A 132 15.68 0.76 11.81
N LEU A 133 14.46 1.22 12.11
CA LEU A 133 14.12 2.64 12.17
C LEU A 133 15.02 3.48 13.09
N PRO A 134 15.39 3.03 14.31
CA PRO A 134 16.30 3.79 15.16
C PRO A 134 17.67 4.04 14.54
N ASP A 135 18.13 3.12 13.67
CA ASP A 135 19.42 3.22 12.99
C ASP A 135 19.35 4.06 11.70
N ILE A 136 18.16 4.20 11.10
CA ILE A 136 17.94 5.05 9.91
C ILE A 136 17.90 6.52 10.30
N GLN A 137 17.14 6.85 11.34
CA GLN A 137 17.06 8.20 11.87
C GLN A 137 16.56 8.16 13.31
N ASP A 138 17.30 8.83 14.19
CA ASP A 138 16.97 8.93 15.61
C ASP A 138 15.78 9.90 15.86
N GLY A 139 15.09 9.72 16.98
CA GLY A 139 14.03 10.62 17.44
C GLY A 139 12.75 10.58 16.60
N MET A 140 12.50 9.50 15.85
CA MET A 140 11.21 9.32 15.18
C MET A 140 10.09 9.12 16.21
N THR A 141 9.05 9.96 16.13
CA THR A 141 7.90 9.89 17.04
C THR A 141 6.56 9.84 16.32
N ASP A 142 6.53 9.98 14.99
CA ASP A 142 5.29 9.97 14.21
C ASP A 142 5.49 9.44 12.78
N ARG A 143 4.46 8.79 12.22
CA ARG A 143 4.47 8.14 10.89
C ARG A 143 4.82 9.10 9.74
N PRO A 144 4.35 10.37 9.71
CA PRO A 144 4.73 11.31 8.66
C PRO A 144 6.24 11.59 8.58
N MET A 145 6.99 11.38 9.67
CA MET A 145 8.45 11.52 9.65
C MET A 145 9.14 10.48 8.74
N LEU A 146 8.45 9.39 8.40
CA LEU A 146 8.95 8.30 7.55
C LEU A 146 8.74 8.55 6.05
N VAL A 147 7.98 9.58 5.67
CA VAL A 147 7.71 9.90 4.25
C VAL A 147 9.01 10.20 3.50
N THR A 148 9.91 10.98 4.10
CA THR A 148 11.23 11.30 3.51
C THR A 148 12.14 10.07 3.47
N PRO A 149 12.33 9.31 4.58
CA PRO A 149 13.02 8.02 4.57
C PRO A 149 12.53 7.02 3.51
N THR A 150 11.22 6.99 3.28
CA THR A 150 10.61 6.12 2.26
C THR A 150 10.91 6.63 0.85
N SER A 151 10.73 7.93 0.61
CA SER A 151 10.90 8.54 -0.73
C SER A 151 12.36 8.60 -1.18
N ASN A 152 13.30 8.82 -0.26
CA ASN A 152 14.73 8.96 -0.51
C ASN A 152 15.51 7.76 0.06
N SER A 153 14.94 6.57 -0.06
CA SER A 153 15.45 5.37 0.59
C SER A 153 16.78 4.88 0.02
N LEU A 154 17.53 4.13 0.84
CA LEU A 154 18.81 3.54 0.44
C LEU A 154 18.69 2.70 -0.84
N VAL A 155 17.69 1.81 -0.91
CA VAL A 155 17.46 0.96 -2.08
C VAL A 155 17.27 1.80 -3.34
N ARG A 156 16.40 2.80 -3.28
CA ARG A 156 16.13 3.67 -4.42
C ARG A 156 17.40 4.40 -4.86
N LYS A 157 18.12 5.04 -3.93
CA LYS A 157 19.33 5.78 -4.26
C LYS A 157 20.42 4.90 -4.86
N SER A 158 20.65 3.73 -4.27
CA SER A 158 21.63 2.75 -4.79
C SER A 158 21.32 2.35 -6.24
N LEU A 159 20.04 2.14 -6.57
CA LEU A 159 19.63 1.77 -7.93
C LEU A 159 19.72 2.96 -8.91
N GLU A 160 19.33 4.17 -8.49
CA GLU A 160 19.44 5.38 -9.30
C GLU A 160 20.91 5.70 -9.65
N GLU A 161 21.88 5.38 -8.78
CA GLU A 161 23.32 5.57 -9.04
C GLU A 161 23.84 4.74 -10.23
N ILE A 162 23.21 3.59 -10.53
CA ILE A 162 23.54 2.74 -11.67
C ILE A 162 22.53 2.88 -12.83
N GLY A 163 21.70 3.93 -12.80
CA GLY A 163 20.86 4.34 -13.93
C GLY A 163 19.44 3.77 -13.95
N TYR A 164 18.96 3.17 -12.85
CA TYR A 164 17.55 2.76 -12.76
C TYR A 164 16.61 3.96 -12.76
N GLN A 165 15.47 3.81 -13.44
CA GLN A 165 14.34 4.73 -13.33
C GLN A 165 13.32 4.21 -12.32
N THR A 166 12.91 5.04 -11.37
CA THR A 166 11.88 4.70 -10.38
C THR A 166 10.48 4.95 -10.97
N ILE A 167 9.65 3.91 -10.98
CA ILE A 167 8.24 3.95 -11.39
C ILE A 167 7.38 3.62 -10.18
N VAL A 168 6.38 4.45 -9.92
CA VAL A 168 5.48 4.29 -8.77
C VAL A 168 4.02 4.38 -9.22
N PHE A 169 3.12 3.84 -8.41
CA PHE A 169 1.68 3.93 -8.61
C PHE A 169 1.06 4.74 -7.49
N ASP A 170 0.11 5.60 -7.84
CA ASP A 170 -0.77 6.23 -6.86
C ASP A 170 -1.66 5.15 -6.21
N ASN A 171 -1.61 5.06 -4.88
CA ASN A 171 -2.35 4.08 -4.10
C ASN A 171 -3.46 4.70 -3.24
N GLY A 172 -3.55 6.04 -3.21
CA GLY A 172 -4.54 6.79 -2.43
C GLY A 172 -4.28 6.89 -0.92
N PHE A 173 -3.15 6.40 -0.40
CA PHE A 173 -2.83 6.41 1.03
C PHE A 173 -1.92 7.57 1.45
N GLY A 174 -1.10 8.13 0.55
CA GLY A 174 -0.28 9.32 0.77
C GLY A 174 0.94 9.15 1.70
N LEU A 175 0.89 8.20 2.64
CA LEU A 175 1.91 7.99 3.67
C LEU A 175 2.94 6.89 3.32
N SER A 176 2.60 5.97 2.42
CA SER A 176 3.53 4.95 1.88
C SER A 176 4.01 5.28 0.47
N GLU A 177 3.60 6.42 -0.08
CA GLU A 177 3.97 6.84 -1.43
C GLU A 177 5.43 7.30 -1.49
N ILE A 178 6.16 6.79 -2.48
CA ILE A 178 7.46 7.33 -2.87
C ILE A 178 7.21 8.60 -3.69
N ARG A 179 7.59 9.74 -3.13
CA ARG A 179 7.45 11.05 -3.78
C ARG A 179 8.62 11.29 -4.73
N ASN A 180 8.38 12.12 -5.76
CA ASN A 180 9.39 12.54 -6.73
C ASN A 180 10.04 11.38 -7.52
N ALA A 181 9.28 10.33 -7.84
CA ALA A 181 9.73 9.27 -8.75
C ALA A 181 9.89 9.79 -10.18
N ASN A 182 10.62 9.06 -11.04
CA ASN A 182 10.77 9.43 -12.46
C ASN A 182 9.42 9.36 -13.19
N PHE A 183 8.61 8.36 -12.86
CA PHE A 183 7.27 8.19 -13.40
C PHE A 183 6.28 7.88 -12.27
N ASN A 184 5.19 8.64 -12.23
CA ASN A 184 4.05 8.38 -11.36
C ASN A 184 2.87 7.95 -12.22
N ILE A 185 2.45 6.69 -12.09
CA ILE A 185 1.29 6.14 -12.76
C ILE A 185 0.08 6.53 -11.91
N GLU A 186 -0.55 7.62 -12.35
CA GLU A 186 -1.73 8.18 -11.73
C GLU A 186 -2.97 7.72 -12.48
N PHE A 187 -4.01 7.33 -11.73
CA PHE A 187 -5.33 7.19 -12.32
C PHE A 187 -5.96 8.58 -12.50
N LYS A 188 -5.94 9.09 -13.74
CA LYS A 188 -6.65 10.31 -14.13
C LYS A 188 -7.96 9.95 -14.79
N ASP A 189 -9.01 9.72 -14.01
CA ASP A 189 -10.31 9.59 -14.63
C ASP A 189 -10.82 10.94 -15.17
N ARG A 190 -11.34 10.87 -16.40
CA ARG A 190 -11.64 12.01 -17.25
C ARG A 190 -13.05 12.57 -17.00
N PHE A 191 -13.15 13.90 -17.15
CA PHE A 191 -14.36 14.71 -17.41
C PHE A 191 -15.44 14.81 -16.30
N PHE A 192 -15.38 15.94 -15.59
CA PHE A 192 -16.28 16.51 -14.56
C PHE A 192 -17.81 16.27 -14.69
N LEU A 193 -18.31 15.93 -15.88
CA LEU A 193 -19.76 15.75 -16.11
C LEU A 193 -20.26 14.30 -15.95
N PHE A 194 -19.37 13.30 -15.87
CA PHE A 194 -19.76 11.88 -15.75
C PHE A 194 -19.08 11.13 -14.61
N ALA A 195 -18.21 11.77 -13.82
CA ALA A 195 -17.56 11.21 -12.63
C ALA A 195 -17.97 12.02 -11.38
N PRO A 196 -19.17 11.82 -10.80
CA PRO A 196 -19.68 12.63 -9.70
C PRO A 196 -19.05 12.32 -8.32
N ASN A 197 -17.82 11.80 -8.28
CA ASN A 197 -17.37 10.95 -7.17
C ASN A 197 -16.08 11.36 -6.46
N THR A 198 -15.49 12.53 -6.73
CA THR A 198 -14.40 12.97 -5.85
C THR A 198 -14.95 13.28 -4.44
N PRO A 199 -14.10 13.31 -3.40
CA PRO A 199 -14.52 13.68 -2.05
C PRO A 199 -15.29 15.01 -1.98
N PHE A 200 -15.07 15.91 -2.94
CA PHE A 200 -15.77 17.17 -3.05
C PHE A 200 -17.22 17.02 -3.58
N GLU A 201 -17.46 16.28 -4.67
CA GLU A 201 -18.82 16.04 -5.16
C GLU A 201 -19.62 15.20 -4.16
N ASN A 202 -19.00 14.18 -3.54
CA ASN A 202 -19.63 13.43 -2.46
C ASN A 202 -20.03 14.34 -1.28
N LEU A 203 -19.20 15.33 -0.95
CA LEU A 203 -19.54 16.34 0.05
C LEU A 203 -20.73 17.21 -0.41
N ILE A 204 -20.78 17.62 -1.68
CA ILE A 204 -21.93 18.37 -2.24
C ILE A 204 -23.20 17.53 -2.15
N VAL A 205 -23.17 16.29 -2.61
CA VAL A 205 -24.34 15.39 -2.62
C VAL A 205 -24.82 15.15 -1.19
N SER A 206 -23.90 14.78 -0.28
CA SER A 206 -24.18 14.51 1.14
C SER A 206 -24.71 15.72 1.91
N ASN A 207 -24.44 16.94 1.43
CA ASN A 207 -24.92 18.19 2.05
C ASN A 207 -26.01 18.89 1.22
N SER A 208 -26.53 18.24 0.17
CA SER A 208 -27.59 18.79 -0.67
C SER A 208 -28.91 18.05 -0.49
N ILE A 209 -29.96 18.56 -1.14
CA ILE A 209 -31.28 17.89 -1.19
C ILE A 209 -31.21 16.50 -1.84
N LEU A 210 -30.14 16.19 -2.59
CA LEU A 210 -29.92 14.87 -3.18
C LEU A 210 -29.75 13.78 -2.10
N ARG A 211 -29.35 14.15 -0.87
CA ARG A 211 -29.30 13.25 0.29
C ARG A 211 -30.65 12.58 0.59
N ILE A 212 -31.79 13.15 0.20
CA ILE A 212 -33.10 12.52 0.40
C ILE A 212 -33.19 11.16 -0.31
N PHE A 213 -32.50 10.99 -1.44
CA PHE A 213 -32.44 9.71 -2.14
C PHE A 213 -31.59 8.65 -1.40
N TYR A 214 -30.77 9.08 -0.44
CA TYR A 214 -29.97 8.23 0.44
C TYR A 214 -30.71 7.91 1.75
N ASP A 215 -31.26 8.94 2.42
CA ASP A 215 -31.90 8.78 3.74
C ASP A 215 -33.28 8.08 3.66
N VAL A 216 -33.92 8.05 2.50
CA VAL A 216 -35.22 7.41 2.27
C VAL A 216 -35.03 6.18 1.39
N ASN A 217 -35.36 5.00 1.91
CA ASN A 217 -35.35 3.77 1.11
C ASN A 217 -36.49 3.80 0.07
N LEU A 218 -36.15 4.26 -1.14
CA LEU A 218 -37.05 4.36 -2.29
C LEU A 218 -36.98 3.13 -3.21
N GLY A 219 -36.44 2.00 -2.73
CA GLY A 219 -36.35 0.75 -3.49
C GLY A 219 -35.32 0.84 -4.64
N PRO A 220 -35.68 0.58 -5.91
CA PRO A 220 -34.70 0.54 -7.01
C PRO A 220 -33.90 1.85 -7.21
N LEU A 221 -34.46 2.99 -6.80
CA LEU A 221 -33.79 4.30 -6.90
C LEU A 221 -32.65 4.45 -5.89
N SER A 222 -32.75 3.87 -4.68
CA SER A 222 -31.63 3.88 -3.72
C SER A 222 -30.49 3.00 -4.20
N ASN A 223 -30.78 1.84 -4.81
CA ASN A 223 -29.74 0.97 -5.40
C ASN A 223 -29.01 1.64 -6.58
N LEU A 224 -29.72 2.43 -7.40
CA LEU A 224 -29.10 3.20 -8.48
C LEU A 224 -28.25 4.34 -7.93
N TYR A 225 -28.72 5.01 -6.87
CA TYR A 225 -27.95 6.03 -6.17
C TYR A 225 -26.68 5.46 -5.55
N ASP A 226 -26.74 4.36 -4.80
CA ASP A 226 -25.58 3.72 -4.17
C ASP A 226 -24.55 3.26 -5.19
N ARG A 227 -24.99 2.87 -6.41
CA ARG A 227 -24.08 2.54 -7.52
C ARG A 227 -23.43 3.77 -8.16
N ILE A 228 -24.18 4.87 -8.28
CA ILE A 228 -23.69 6.11 -8.90
C ILE A 228 -22.76 6.87 -7.94
N PHE A 229 -23.12 6.93 -6.66
CA PHE A 229 -22.46 7.71 -5.60
C PHE A 229 -21.79 6.80 -4.55
N PHE A 230 -21.35 5.60 -4.95
CA PHE A 230 -20.63 4.71 -4.05
C PHE A 230 -19.40 5.44 -3.47
N PRO A 231 -19.30 5.62 -2.14
CA PRO A 231 -18.31 6.52 -1.54
C PRO A 231 -16.86 6.03 -1.72
N TYR A 232 -16.66 4.78 -2.15
CA TYR A 232 -15.36 4.16 -2.33
C TYR A 232 -15.07 3.78 -3.80
N TRP A 233 -15.77 4.38 -4.77
CA TRP A 233 -15.50 4.16 -6.20
C TRP A 233 -14.04 4.42 -6.55
N ASP A 234 -13.50 5.54 -6.07
CA ASP A 234 -12.10 5.92 -6.33
C ASP A 234 -11.14 4.87 -5.77
N HIS A 235 -11.39 4.37 -4.55
CA HIS A 235 -10.56 3.33 -3.96
C HIS A 235 -10.59 2.04 -4.80
N VAL A 236 -11.78 1.53 -5.13
CA VAL A 236 -11.94 0.31 -5.94
C VAL A 236 -11.28 0.47 -7.31
N ASN A 237 -11.47 1.61 -7.97
CA ASN A 237 -10.86 1.90 -9.25
C ASN A 237 -9.35 1.96 -9.14
N THR A 238 -8.80 2.72 -8.20
CA THR A 238 -7.35 2.81 -8.00
C THR A 238 -6.75 1.43 -7.83
N GLN A 239 -7.32 0.57 -6.98
CA GLN A 239 -6.76 -0.77 -6.76
C GLN A 239 -6.83 -1.66 -8.01
N ASN A 240 -7.94 -1.66 -8.75
CA ASN A 240 -8.07 -2.42 -9.99
C ASN A 240 -7.11 -1.91 -11.08
N ASN A 241 -7.01 -0.59 -11.22
CA ASN A 241 -6.15 0.05 -12.20
C ASN A 241 -4.67 -0.23 -11.95
N ILE A 242 -4.23 -0.32 -10.69
CA ILE A 242 -2.87 -0.75 -10.37
C ILE A 242 -2.59 -2.12 -10.99
N PHE A 243 -3.47 -3.11 -10.76
CA PHE A 243 -3.27 -4.44 -11.33
C PHE A 243 -3.41 -4.48 -12.85
N ASP A 244 -4.28 -3.66 -13.44
CA ASP A 244 -4.47 -3.58 -14.90
C ASP A 244 -3.24 -2.97 -15.58
N GLN A 245 -2.60 -1.95 -14.98
CA GLN A 245 -1.48 -1.21 -15.58
C GLN A 245 -0.10 -1.72 -15.17
N LEU A 246 0.01 -2.51 -14.10
CA LEU A 246 1.31 -3.03 -13.65
C LEU A 246 2.06 -3.85 -14.73
N PRO A 247 1.41 -4.73 -15.51
CA PRO A 247 2.07 -5.38 -16.64
C PRO A 247 2.58 -4.40 -17.71
N ASP A 248 1.83 -3.32 -17.98
CA ASP A 248 2.15 -2.33 -19.02
C ASP A 248 3.42 -1.51 -18.71
N VAL A 249 3.92 -1.57 -17.47
CA VAL A 249 5.19 -0.94 -17.07
C VAL A 249 6.38 -1.47 -17.88
N ILE A 250 6.24 -2.65 -18.49
CA ILE A 250 7.24 -3.19 -19.39
C ILE A 250 7.53 -2.31 -20.62
N GLU A 251 6.60 -1.43 -21.01
CA GLU A 251 6.79 -0.52 -22.14
C GLU A 251 7.78 0.62 -21.84
N TYR A 252 8.07 0.87 -20.56
CA TYR A 252 9.04 1.88 -20.15
C TYR A 252 10.47 1.40 -20.43
N SER A 253 11.45 2.31 -20.53
CA SER A 253 12.86 1.94 -20.70
C SER A 253 13.44 1.23 -19.48
N SER A 254 14.13 0.11 -19.67
CA SER A 254 14.94 -0.57 -18.66
C SER A 254 16.32 0.09 -18.52
N PRO A 255 17.02 -0.03 -17.38
CA PRO A 255 16.56 -0.68 -16.15
C PRO A 255 15.59 0.19 -15.35
N LYS A 256 14.60 -0.44 -14.70
CA LYS A 256 13.59 0.25 -13.89
C LYS A 256 13.41 -0.40 -12.52
N PHE A 257 13.09 0.43 -11.53
CA PHE A 257 12.66 0.01 -10.20
C PHE A 257 11.18 0.38 -10.05
N VAL A 258 10.32 -0.63 -10.05
CA VAL A 258 8.87 -0.47 -9.93
C VAL A 258 8.47 -0.73 -8.48
N PHE A 259 8.00 0.31 -7.81
CA PHE A 259 7.47 0.21 -6.46
C PHE A 259 5.94 0.33 -6.49
N VAL A 260 5.26 -0.67 -5.95
CA VAL A 260 3.80 -0.72 -5.95
C VAL A 260 3.32 -1.10 -4.56
N HIS A 261 2.50 -0.25 -3.96
CA HIS A 261 1.81 -0.56 -2.71
C HIS A 261 0.31 -0.64 -2.99
N ILE A 262 -0.25 -1.84 -2.84
CA ILE A 262 -1.64 -2.17 -3.14
C ILE A 262 -2.40 -2.17 -1.81
N MET A 263 -3.44 -1.36 -1.68
CA MET A 263 -4.20 -1.19 -0.42
C MET A 263 -5.15 -2.35 -0.11
N MET A 264 -4.84 -3.55 -0.58
CA MET A 264 -5.62 -4.77 -0.36
C MET A 264 -4.71 -5.91 0.11
N PRO A 265 -5.20 -6.79 1.01
CA PRO A 265 -6.57 -6.88 1.54
C PRO A 265 -7.00 -5.91 2.66
N HIS A 266 -6.30 -4.80 2.96
CA HIS A 266 -6.71 -3.83 4.00
C HIS A 266 -8.19 -3.35 3.91
N PRO A 267 -8.89 -3.13 5.06
CA PRO A 267 -10.22 -2.52 5.07
C PRO A 267 -10.26 -1.09 4.48
N PRO A 268 -11.38 -0.61 3.93
CA PRO A 268 -12.67 -1.27 3.82
C PRO A 268 -12.69 -2.44 2.83
N PHE A 269 -13.48 -3.46 3.11
CA PHE A 269 -13.60 -4.65 2.26
C PHE A 269 -14.64 -4.44 1.16
N LEU A 270 -14.19 -3.99 -0.01
CA LEU A 270 -15.07 -3.45 -1.06
C LEU A 270 -15.05 -4.28 -2.35
N ILE A 271 -14.12 -5.22 -2.48
CA ILE A 271 -13.96 -6.04 -3.68
C ILE A 271 -14.17 -7.52 -3.31
N ARG A 272 -15.07 -8.16 -4.03
CA ARG A 272 -15.35 -9.60 -3.90
C ARG A 272 -14.29 -10.41 -4.65
N GLU A 273 -14.27 -11.72 -4.38
CA GLU A 273 -13.36 -12.69 -5.03
C GLU A 273 -13.37 -12.61 -6.57
N ASP A 274 -14.52 -12.31 -7.18
CA ASP A 274 -14.69 -12.20 -8.63
C ASP A 274 -14.42 -10.78 -9.19
N GLY A 275 -13.97 -9.85 -8.35
CA GLY A 275 -13.73 -8.45 -8.70
C GLY A 275 -14.97 -7.56 -8.69
N SER A 276 -16.16 -8.10 -8.38
CA SER A 276 -17.37 -7.28 -8.26
C SER A 276 -17.38 -6.48 -6.94
N ILE A 277 -18.05 -5.33 -6.95
CA ILE A 277 -18.09 -4.42 -5.80
C ILE A 277 -18.98 -5.00 -4.69
N GLU A 278 -18.47 -5.02 -3.46
CA GLU A 278 -19.24 -5.25 -2.25
C GLU A 278 -19.94 -3.95 -1.83
N THR A 279 -21.26 -3.90 -2.01
CA THR A 279 -22.09 -2.73 -1.70
C THR A 279 -22.78 -2.82 -0.34
N ASN A 280 -22.61 -3.93 0.40
CA ASN A 280 -23.12 -4.02 1.76
C ASN A 280 -22.28 -3.13 2.69
N SER A 281 -22.88 -2.03 3.14
CA SER A 281 -22.23 -1.06 4.02
C SER A 281 -21.81 -1.61 5.37
N ASP A 282 -22.34 -2.75 5.81
CA ASP A 282 -21.88 -3.39 7.05
C ASP A 282 -20.40 -3.82 7.00
N TYR A 283 -19.79 -3.93 5.81
CA TYR A 283 -18.35 -4.16 5.65
C TYR A 283 -17.48 -2.91 5.85
N TYR A 284 -18.06 -1.70 5.89
CA TYR A 284 -17.30 -0.45 5.85
C TYR A 284 -17.94 0.76 6.54
N ARG A 285 -19.04 0.59 7.27
CA ARG A 285 -19.78 1.73 7.87
C ARG A 285 -19.22 2.21 9.21
N GLU A 286 -18.35 1.45 9.87
CA GLU A 286 -17.74 1.89 11.13
C GLU A 286 -16.58 2.86 10.88
N SER A 287 -16.05 3.42 11.97
CA SER A 287 -14.92 4.35 11.92
C SER A 287 -13.78 3.79 11.08
N LEU A 288 -13.17 4.64 10.24
CA LEU A 288 -12.06 4.30 9.35
C LEU A 288 -12.38 3.19 8.33
N GLY A 289 -13.65 3.01 7.95
CA GLY A 289 -14.05 2.01 6.96
C GLY A 289 -14.05 0.58 7.49
N GLN A 290 -14.13 0.41 8.81
CA GLN A 290 -14.16 -0.91 9.43
C GLN A 290 -15.53 -1.59 9.27
N PRO A 291 -15.57 -2.93 9.25
CA PRO A 291 -16.81 -3.70 9.33
C PRO A 291 -17.40 -3.62 10.74
N ILE A 292 -18.69 -3.95 10.86
CA ILE A 292 -19.45 -3.78 12.12
C ILE A 292 -19.19 -4.89 13.15
N ASN A 293 -18.55 -5.99 12.74
CA ASN A 293 -18.23 -7.13 13.59
C ASN A 293 -17.12 -8.00 12.99
N ASP A 294 -16.59 -8.92 13.81
CA ASP A 294 -15.47 -9.81 13.47
C ASP A 294 -15.80 -10.85 12.39
N GLU A 295 -17.08 -11.24 12.24
CA GLU A 295 -17.50 -12.16 11.19
C GLU A 295 -17.37 -11.51 9.82
N LEU A 296 -17.90 -10.29 9.67
CA LEU A 296 -17.75 -9.49 8.46
C LEU A 296 -16.30 -9.08 8.22
N TYR A 297 -15.52 -8.87 9.26
CA TYR A 297 -14.08 -8.66 9.11
C TYR A 297 -13.39 -9.85 8.46
N ARG A 298 -13.58 -11.05 9.00
CA ARG A 298 -12.96 -12.27 8.47
C ARG A 298 -13.43 -12.59 7.05
N ASN A 299 -14.74 -12.47 6.80
CA ASN A 299 -15.30 -12.70 5.47
C ASN A 299 -14.82 -11.66 4.46
N GLY A 300 -14.79 -10.39 4.87
CA GLY A 300 -14.32 -9.27 4.04
C GLY A 300 -12.85 -9.40 3.67
N TYR A 301 -12.02 -9.71 4.65
CA TYR A 301 -10.60 -9.97 4.44
C TYR A 301 -10.41 -11.14 3.47
N LEU A 302 -11.10 -12.26 3.68
CA LEU A 302 -11.02 -13.43 2.80
C LEU A 302 -11.43 -13.12 1.36
N MET A 303 -12.50 -12.33 1.15
CA MET A 303 -12.92 -11.92 -0.20
C MET A 303 -11.80 -11.19 -0.95
N GLN A 304 -11.15 -10.22 -0.28
CA GLN A 304 -10.08 -9.44 -0.91
C GLN A 304 -8.78 -10.26 -1.06
N VAL A 305 -8.46 -11.13 -0.10
CA VAL A 305 -7.30 -12.05 -0.21
C VAL A 305 -7.40 -12.86 -1.50
N LYS A 306 -8.52 -13.54 -1.72
CA LYS A 306 -8.70 -14.36 -2.93
C LYS A 306 -8.67 -13.56 -4.23
N TYR A 307 -9.20 -12.34 -4.20
CA TYR A 307 -9.09 -11.43 -5.34
C TYR A 307 -7.62 -11.08 -5.63
N VAL A 308 -6.88 -10.68 -4.60
CA VAL A 308 -5.45 -10.33 -4.69
C VAL A 308 -4.61 -11.53 -5.13
N GLU A 309 -4.88 -12.73 -4.62
CA GLU A 309 -4.20 -13.98 -5.04
C GLU A 309 -4.31 -14.19 -6.56
N ASN A 310 -5.53 -14.10 -7.10
CA ASN A 310 -5.78 -14.26 -8.53
C ASN A 310 -5.10 -13.17 -9.35
N ARG A 311 -5.23 -11.90 -8.93
CA ARG A 311 -4.63 -10.77 -9.66
C ARG A 311 -3.10 -10.81 -9.62
N LEU A 312 -2.48 -11.15 -8.48
CA LEU A 312 -1.03 -11.25 -8.36
C LEU A 312 -0.47 -12.34 -9.28
N VAL A 313 -1.03 -13.56 -9.26
CA VAL A 313 -0.55 -14.66 -10.12
C VAL A 313 -0.61 -14.27 -11.59
N GLU A 314 -1.71 -13.67 -12.03
CA GLU A 314 -1.86 -13.24 -13.42
C GLU A 314 -0.86 -12.12 -13.78
N THR A 315 -0.76 -11.09 -12.94
CA THR A 315 0.15 -9.97 -13.16
C THR A 315 1.62 -10.41 -13.22
N VAL A 316 2.10 -11.20 -12.26
CA VAL A 316 3.52 -11.62 -12.26
C VAL A 316 3.81 -12.61 -13.38
N ARG A 317 2.86 -13.47 -13.75
CA ARG A 317 2.99 -14.33 -14.93
C ARG A 317 3.18 -13.51 -16.21
N GLN A 318 2.42 -12.43 -16.38
CA GLN A 318 2.55 -11.55 -17.53
C GLN A 318 3.90 -10.83 -17.55
N ILE A 319 4.34 -10.29 -16.40
CA ILE A 319 5.65 -9.64 -16.26
C ILE A 319 6.76 -10.63 -16.67
N ILE A 320 6.83 -11.81 -16.03
CA ILE A 320 7.85 -12.82 -16.30
C ILE A 320 7.83 -13.24 -17.78
N ALA A 321 6.66 -13.44 -18.38
CA ALA A 321 6.55 -13.92 -19.75
C ALA A 321 6.93 -12.87 -20.81
N GLN A 322 6.82 -11.58 -20.49
CA GLN A 322 7.04 -10.50 -21.44
C GLN A 322 8.42 -9.83 -21.25
N SER A 323 9.03 -9.93 -20.07
CA SER A 323 10.34 -9.34 -19.78
C SER A 323 11.45 -9.88 -20.67
N ASN A 324 12.20 -8.98 -21.33
CA ASN A 324 13.33 -9.36 -22.20
C ASN A 324 14.53 -9.88 -21.41
N THR A 325 14.74 -9.34 -20.21
CA THR A 325 15.72 -9.79 -19.22
C THR A 325 14.95 -10.39 -18.07
N GLU A 326 15.43 -11.51 -17.52
CA GLU A 326 14.81 -12.12 -16.34
C GLU A 326 14.67 -11.07 -15.21
N PRO A 327 13.45 -10.76 -14.76
CA PRO A 327 13.23 -9.69 -13.79
C PRO A 327 13.52 -10.17 -12.36
N ILE A 328 13.70 -9.22 -11.46
CA ILE A 328 13.67 -9.46 -10.01
C ILE A 328 12.29 -9.04 -9.52
N ILE A 329 11.53 -9.94 -8.88
CA ILE A 329 10.20 -9.64 -8.36
C ILE A 329 10.13 -10.03 -6.89
N ILE A 330 9.76 -9.07 -6.04
CA ILE A 330 9.54 -9.26 -4.62
C ILE A 330 8.06 -8.98 -4.35
N ILE A 331 7.33 -9.97 -3.80
CA ILE A 331 5.96 -9.81 -3.31
C ILE A 331 6.01 -9.90 -1.79
N GLN A 332 5.65 -8.81 -1.11
CA GLN A 332 5.84 -8.71 0.34
C GLN A 332 4.65 -8.06 1.02
N GLY A 333 4.04 -8.72 2.01
CA GLY A 333 3.11 -8.04 2.91
C GLY A 333 3.83 -6.97 3.73
N ASP A 334 3.22 -5.80 3.91
CA ASP A 334 3.77 -4.76 4.78
C ASP A 334 3.64 -5.16 6.27
N HIS A 335 2.51 -5.76 6.64
CA HIS A 335 2.23 -6.44 7.88
C HIS A 335 1.13 -7.50 7.67
N GLY A 336 0.84 -8.27 8.71
CA GLY A 336 -0.22 -9.27 8.71
C GLY A 336 -1.56 -8.72 9.19
N ILE A 337 -2.39 -9.59 9.76
CA ILE A 337 -3.81 -9.30 10.01
C ILE A 337 -3.99 -8.56 11.35
N SER A 338 -3.93 -9.30 12.46
CA SER A 338 -4.22 -8.80 13.80
C SER A 338 -3.64 -9.71 14.89
N GLY A 339 -3.54 -9.19 16.12
CA GLY A 339 -3.03 -9.96 17.27
C GLY A 339 -1.68 -10.62 16.98
N ASP A 340 -1.59 -11.91 17.28
CA ASP A 340 -0.36 -12.71 17.10
C ASP A 340 0.03 -12.90 15.62
N THR A 341 -0.93 -12.75 14.69
CA THR A 341 -0.68 -12.85 13.24
C THR A 341 -0.26 -11.54 12.59
N ARG A 342 -0.22 -10.44 13.36
CA ARG A 342 0.03 -9.09 12.83
C ARG A 342 1.39 -8.91 12.18
N LEU A 343 2.36 -9.75 12.52
CA LEU A 343 3.71 -9.69 11.95
C LEU A 343 3.97 -10.80 10.93
N SER A 344 3.06 -11.78 10.78
CA SER A 344 3.22 -12.88 9.83
C SER A 344 2.81 -12.43 8.42
N ILE A 345 3.75 -12.38 7.48
CA ILE A 345 3.54 -11.82 6.14
C ILE A 345 3.82 -12.84 5.05
N LEU A 346 3.15 -12.68 3.91
CA LEU A 346 3.66 -13.23 2.65
C LEU A 346 4.98 -12.54 2.33
N ASN A 347 5.99 -13.32 1.94
CA ASN A 347 7.25 -12.80 1.44
C ASN A 347 7.80 -13.77 0.41
N ALA A 348 7.76 -13.38 -0.86
CA ALA A 348 8.09 -14.23 -1.99
C ALA A 348 9.04 -13.51 -2.94
N TYR A 349 10.00 -14.28 -3.48
CA TYR A 349 11.11 -13.78 -4.27
C TYR A 349 11.23 -14.57 -5.58
N TYR A 350 11.15 -13.87 -6.70
CA TYR A 350 11.57 -14.37 -8.00
C TYR A 350 12.89 -13.69 -8.34
N LEU A 351 13.98 -14.47 -8.29
CA LEU A 351 15.35 -14.02 -8.52
C LEU A 351 16.00 -14.92 -9.57
N PRO A 352 17.05 -14.44 -10.27
CA PRO A 352 17.96 -15.31 -11.00
C PRO A 352 18.46 -16.47 -10.11
N GLN A 353 18.72 -17.64 -10.71
CA GLN A 353 18.94 -18.88 -9.98
C GLN A 353 20.06 -18.82 -8.91
N GLU A 354 21.08 -17.98 -9.10
CA GLU A 354 22.16 -17.78 -8.14
C GLU A 354 21.67 -17.10 -6.85
N GLY A 355 20.80 -16.08 -6.95
CA GLY A 355 20.25 -15.35 -5.80
C GLY A 355 19.29 -16.17 -4.93
N LEU A 356 18.71 -17.26 -5.44
CA LEU A 356 17.79 -18.11 -4.67
C LEU A 356 18.49 -18.95 -3.59
N GLN A 357 19.80 -19.17 -3.69
CA GLN A 357 20.53 -20.09 -2.79
C GLN A 357 20.74 -19.52 -1.39
N ASP A 358 20.74 -18.19 -1.26
CA ASP A 358 20.97 -17.50 0.00
C ASP A 358 19.67 -17.13 0.74
N LEU A 359 18.51 -17.43 0.15
CA LEU A 359 17.21 -17.24 0.79
C LEU A 359 16.96 -18.34 1.84
N TYR A 360 16.28 -17.97 2.92
CA TYR A 360 15.96 -18.86 4.04
C TYR A 360 14.55 -18.60 4.57
N PRO A 361 13.88 -19.57 5.21
CA PRO A 361 12.44 -19.46 5.47
C PRO A 361 12.03 -18.32 6.41
N THR A 362 12.90 -17.87 7.31
CA THR A 362 12.63 -16.79 8.28
C THR A 362 13.06 -15.40 7.80
N ILE A 363 13.51 -15.25 6.55
CA ILE A 363 14.01 -13.98 6.03
C ILE A 363 12.99 -12.87 6.25
N SER A 364 13.43 -11.80 6.92
CA SER A 364 12.62 -10.60 7.14
C SER A 364 12.96 -9.50 6.12
N PRO A 365 12.02 -8.56 5.89
CA PRO A 365 12.18 -7.51 4.88
C PRO A 365 13.45 -6.65 4.93
N VAL A 366 14.06 -6.44 6.11
CA VAL A 366 15.35 -5.72 6.22
C VAL A 366 16.49 -6.39 5.47
N ASN A 367 16.40 -7.69 5.23
CA ASN A 367 17.41 -8.49 4.54
C ASN A 367 17.11 -8.74 3.05
N SER A 368 15.89 -8.44 2.57
CA SER A 368 15.49 -8.66 1.17
C SER A 368 16.46 -8.03 0.17
N PHE A 369 16.65 -6.71 0.25
CA PHE A 369 17.54 -6.01 -0.69
C PHE A 369 19.02 -6.19 -0.35
N ARG A 370 19.38 -6.54 0.89
CA ARG A 370 20.77 -6.86 1.24
C ARG A 370 21.25 -8.08 0.47
N LEU A 371 20.45 -9.15 0.47
CA LEU A 371 20.75 -10.35 -0.30
C LEU A 371 20.76 -10.06 -1.80
N ILE A 372 19.73 -9.39 -2.33
CA ILE A 372 19.64 -9.09 -3.76
C ILE A 372 20.81 -8.22 -4.23
N PHE A 373 21.20 -7.20 -3.47
CA PHE A 373 22.34 -6.36 -3.82
C PHE A 373 23.66 -7.13 -3.74
N ASN A 374 23.80 -8.05 -2.78
CA ASN A 374 24.99 -8.88 -2.68
C ASN A 374 25.09 -9.88 -3.85
N SER A 375 23.99 -10.56 -4.20
CA SER A 375 23.99 -11.60 -5.24
C SER A 375 24.04 -11.01 -6.65
N GLU A 376 23.22 -9.99 -6.92
CA GLU A 376 23.01 -9.47 -8.28
C GLU A 376 23.88 -8.25 -8.61
N PHE A 377 24.36 -7.53 -7.58
CA PHE A 377 25.07 -6.25 -7.76
C PHE A 377 26.43 -6.18 -7.04
N GLY A 378 26.90 -7.28 -6.45
CA GLY A 378 28.26 -7.42 -5.94
C GLY A 378 28.58 -6.59 -4.69
N THR A 379 27.55 -6.14 -3.96
CA THR A 379 27.76 -5.50 -2.66
C THR A 379 28.14 -6.52 -1.59
N GLN A 380 28.50 -6.02 -0.40
CA GLN A 380 28.86 -6.83 0.77
C GLN A 380 28.12 -6.30 2.00
N TYR A 381 26.79 -6.19 1.91
CA TYR A 381 25.95 -5.88 3.05
C TYR A 381 25.88 -7.08 3.99
N ASP A 382 26.32 -6.91 5.24
CA ASP A 382 26.06 -7.90 6.28
C ASP A 382 24.56 -8.09 6.48
N LEU A 383 24.11 -9.33 6.68
CA LEU A 383 22.73 -9.58 7.07
C LEU A 383 22.50 -9.10 8.50
N LEU A 384 21.33 -8.50 8.73
CA LEU A 384 20.88 -8.12 10.06
C LEU A 384 20.11 -9.28 10.71
N PRO A 385 20.05 -9.36 12.04
CA PRO A 385 19.17 -10.32 12.70
C PRO A 385 17.71 -10.10 12.28
N ASP A 386 16.93 -11.16 12.03
CA ASP A 386 15.49 -11.05 11.70
C ASP A 386 14.66 -10.81 12.97
N VAL A 387 14.52 -9.54 13.35
CA VAL A 387 13.80 -9.11 14.55
C VAL A 387 12.52 -8.40 14.12
N SER A 388 11.39 -8.85 14.67
CA SER A 388 10.12 -8.14 14.55
C SER A 388 9.83 -7.30 15.79
N ARG A 389 9.34 -6.08 15.56
CA ARG A 389 8.95 -5.14 16.60
C ARG A 389 7.45 -4.87 16.51
N PHE A 390 6.74 -5.15 17.59
CA PHE A 390 5.30 -4.97 17.69
C PHE A 390 4.95 -3.65 18.37
N SER A 391 4.00 -2.94 17.77
CA SER A 391 3.34 -1.75 18.31
C SER A 391 1.92 -1.64 17.73
N VAL A 392 1.06 -0.86 18.38
CA VAL A 392 -0.33 -0.66 17.98
C VAL A 392 -0.70 0.81 18.00
N TYR A 393 -1.77 1.18 17.30
CA TYR A 393 -2.36 2.51 17.40
C TYR A 393 -2.80 2.82 18.85
N PRO A 394 -2.58 4.04 19.36
CA PRO A 394 -1.90 5.18 18.73
C PRO A 394 -0.37 5.19 18.91
N ASP A 395 0.19 4.30 19.71
CA ASP A 395 1.57 4.32 20.19
C ASP A 395 2.54 3.57 19.26
N TRP A 396 2.56 3.95 17.98
CA TRP A 396 3.31 3.24 16.93
C TRP A 396 4.82 3.12 17.18
N PHE A 397 5.39 4.06 17.93
CA PHE A 397 6.83 4.13 18.21
C PHE A 397 7.20 3.55 19.59
N GLU A 398 6.20 3.14 20.39
CA GLU A 398 6.42 2.36 21.62
C GLU A 398 6.45 0.88 21.26
N MET A 399 7.63 0.41 20.87
CA MET A 399 7.80 -0.91 20.29
C MET A 399 8.42 -1.91 21.26
N SER A 400 7.93 -3.15 21.22
CA SER A 400 8.53 -4.28 21.92
C SER A 400 9.00 -5.33 20.91
N ILE A 401 10.07 -6.07 21.24
CA ILE A 401 10.48 -7.22 20.43
C ILE A 401 9.39 -8.28 20.55
N ASP A 402 8.88 -8.74 19.41
CA ASP A 402 7.94 -9.85 19.35
C ASP A 402 8.59 -11.11 18.79
N THR A 403 8.16 -12.25 19.32
CA THR A 403 8.72 -13.57 19.02
C THR A 403 7.69 -14.44 18.32
N GLU A 404 8.13 -15.19 17.32
CA GLU A 404 7.28 -16.10 16.56
C GLU A 404 6.58 -17.12 17.47
N LYS A 405 5.25 -17.16 17.39
CA LYS A 405 4.39 -18.05 18.18
C LYS A 405 4.15 -19.36 17.48
N ASN A 406 4.25 -19.40 16.14
CA ASN A 406 4.15 -20.65 15.41
C ASN A 406 5.38 -21.52 15.68
N SER A 407 5.15 -22.65 16.36
CA SER A 407 6.18 -23.63 16.72
C SER A 407 6.94 -24.24 15.53
N VAL A 408 6.36 -24.23 14.32
CA VAL A 408 7.04 -24.67 13.10
C VAL A 408 8.14 -23.69 12.73
N CYS A 409 7.86 -22.39 12.88
CA CYS A 409 8.75 -21.29 12.52
C CYS A 409 9.72 -20.87 13.62
N ASN A 410 9.51 -21.33 14.86
CA ASN A 410 10.38 -21.05 16.01
C ASN A 410 11.41 -22.20 16.26
N LYS A 411 11.65 -23.06 15.29
CA LYS A 411 12.72 -24.08 15.39
C LYS A 411 14.05 -23.44 15.02
N PRO A 412 15.15 -23.71 15.75
CA PRO A 412 16.48 -23.33 15.28
C PRO A 412 16.72 -23.99 13.92
N GLN A 413 16.92 -23.16 12.90
CA GLN A 413 17.22 -23.60 11.54
C GLN A 413 18.67 -24.02 11.39
#